data_AF-A0A936B5N7-F1
#
_entry.id   AF-A0A936B5N7-F1
#
_cell.length_a   1.000
_cell.length_b   1.000
_cell.length_c   1.000
_cell.angle_alpha   90.00
_cell.angle_beta   90.00
_cell.angle_gamma   90.00
#
_symmetry.space_group_name_H-M   'P 1'
#
loop_
_entity.id
_entity.type
_entity.pdbx_description
1 polymer ?
#
loop_
_entity_poly.entity_id
_entity_poly.type
_entity_poly.pdbx_seq_one_letter_code
_entity_poly.pdbx_strand_id
1 'polypeptide(L)'
;MGDEVTIYSDGGADPNPGWGGWAAVLCSGTREKEISGGVPNTTNNRMELTAALEALRALKRPCTIQFHTDSQYLRKGITEWIGKWQANGWKRGEKKSQSVENVDLWQPLWEESQRHTIEWHWVKGHAGNEMNERVDQLATAARIAITPTQTIPDDQLLIFARASYLGKQDVGGWAVVTVLPTGEVVEASGRARQTTNNRMELTAVLEGIKLVPEGTAAHIFTVSDYVFQGATQWLPGWRKRNWQKKEGEPVANADLWQAIDRAMRQSRIQWVNAKNQAVPHKALERAAHLANTAAQTP
;
A
#
# COMPACT_ATOMS: atom_id res chain seq x y z
N MET A 1 1.22 -42.90 -2.07
CA MET A 1 0.68 -41.63 -2.58
C MET A 1 0.88 -40.60 -1.48
N GLY A 2 1.55 -39.49 -1.77
CA GLY A 2 1.71 -38.40 -0.79
C GLY A 2 0.35 -37.77 -0.49
N ASP A 3 0.22 -37.15 0.69
CA ASP A 3 -1.01 -36.42 1.00
C ASP A 3 -1.19 -35.27 0.01
N GLU A 4 -2.39 -35.13 -0.53
CA GLU A 4 -2.79 -33.98 -1.32
C GLU A 4 -3.08 -32.80 -0.40
N VAL A 5 -2.48 -31.66 -0.76
CA VAL A 5 -2.65 -30.38 -0.05
C VAL A 5 -2.91 -29.29 -1.08
N THR A 6 -3.96 -28.51 -0.87
CA THR A 6 -4.16 -27.25 -1.61
C THR A 6 -3.68 -26.11 -0.74
N ILE A 7 -2.88 -25.21 -1.32
CA ILE A 7 -2.36 -24.03 -0.63
C ILE A 7 -2.82 -22.79 -1.37
N TYR A 8 -3.33 -21.81 -0.63
CA TYR A 8 -3.54 -20.45 -1.11
C TYR A 8 -2.62 -19.53 -0.34
N SER A 9 -1.97 -18.57 -0.99
CA SER A 9 -1.09 -17.61 -0.32
C SER A 9 -1.16 -16.23 -0.95
N ASP A 10 -1.06 -15.22 -0.09
CA ASP A 10 -0.95 -13.82 -0.50
C ASP A 10 -0.06 -13.03 0.47
N GLY A 11 0.47 -11.91 0.01
CA GLY A 11 1.28 -11.01 0.82
C GLY A 11 1.45 -9.64 0.18
N GLY A 12 1.48 -8.61 1.02
CA GLY A 12 1.59 -7.23 0.56
C GLY A 12 2.22 -6.31 1.60
N ALA A 13 2.75 -5.18 1.15
CA ALA A 13 3.24 -4.11 1.98
C ALA A 13 2.56 -2.77 1.62
N ASP A 14 2.22 -2.00 2.64
CA ASP A 14 1.69 -0.64 2.47
C ASP A 14 2.22 0.29 3.57
N PRO A 15 3.02 1.33 3.23
CA PRO A 15 3.57 1.61 1.90
C PRO A 15 4.52 0.50 1.41
N ASN A 16 4.96 0.57 0.15
CA ASN A 16 5.90 -0.39 -0.45
C ASN A 16 7.20 0.33 -0.90
N PRO A 17 8.33 0.21 -0.16
CA PRO A 17 8.52 -0.57 1.07
C PRO A 17 7.85 0.06 2.30
N GLY A 18 7.53 -0.76 3.31
CA GLY A 18 6.84 -0.33 4.52
C GLY A 18 6.41 -1.50 5.40
N TRP A 19 5.25 -1.40 6.04
CA TRP A 19 4.69 -2.48 6.86
C TRP A 19 4.10 -3.53 5.95
N GLY A 20 4.52 -4.79 6.11
CA GLY A 20 4.00 -5.90 5.33
C GLY A 20 3.30 -6.95 6.15
N GLY A 21 2.43 -7.69 5.49
CA GLY A 21 1.78 -8.87 6.02
C GLY A 21 1.74 -9.96 4.96
N TRP A 22 1.80 -11.20 5.40
CA TRP A 22 1.71 -12.38 4.56
C TRP A 22 0.75 -13.38 5.21
N ALA A 23 0.10 -14.20 4.39
CA ALA A 23 -0.76 -15.27 4.88
C ALA A 23 -0.81 -16.45 3.91
N ALA A 24 -1.10 -17.62 4.46
CA ALA A 24 -1.43 -18.80 3.67
C ALA A 24 -2.52 -19.63 4.36
N VAL A 25 -3.36 -20.27 3.56
CA VAL A 25 -4.32 -21.29 4.00
C VAL A 25 -3.94 -22.62 3.35
N LEU A 26 -3.74 -23.64 4.17
CA LEU A 26 -3.42 -25.00 3.75
C LEU A 26 -4.62 -25.91 4.01
N CYS A 27 -5.11 -26.56 2.96
CA CYS A 27 -6.26 -27.45 3.01
C CYS A 27 -5.82 -28.89 2.71
N SER A 28 -6.16 -29.84 3.59
CA SER A 28 -5.92 -31.28 3.36
C SER A 28 -7.14 -32.08 3.81
N GLY A 29 -7.85 -32.67 2.86
CA GLY A 29 -9.16 -33.27 3.11
C GLY A 29 -10.14 -32.24 3.70
N THR A 30 -10.65 -32.51 4.90
CA THR A 30 -11.57 -31.62 5.63
C THR A 30 -10.87 -30.67 6.60
N ARG A 31 -9.53 -30.71 6.68
CA ARG A 31 -8.76 -29.88 7.61
C ARG A 31 -8.23 -28.66 6.89
N GLU A 32 -8.41 -27.51 7.53
CA GLU A 32 -7.80 -26.25 7.12
C GLU A 32 -6.84 -25.77 8.20
N LYS A 33 -5.76 -25.13 7.78
CA LYS A 33 -4.84 -24.42 8.65
C LYS A 33 -4.52 -23.06 8.04
N GLU A 34 -4.79 -22.00 8.80
CA GLU A 34 -4.36 -20.65 8.47
C GLU A 34 -3.04 -20.33 9.17
N ILE A 35 -2.16 -19.65 8.47
CA ILE A 35 -0.94 -19.05 9.02
C ILE A 35 -0.80 -17.64 8.46
N SER A 36 -0.31 -16.71 9.29
CA SER A 36 -0.04 -15.34 8.87
C SER A 36 1.01 -14.69 9.77
N GLY A 37 1.61 -13.61 9.27
CA GLY A 37 2.61 -12.84 10.01
C GLY A 37 2.83 -11.46 9.43
N GLY A 38 3.27 -10.53 10.29
CA GLY A 38 3.64 -9.17 9.90
C GLY A 38 5.16 -8.98 9.88
N VAL A 39 5.67 -8.19 8.93
CA VAL A 39 7.09 -7.84 8.83
C VAL A 39 7.25 -6.33 8.61
N PRO A 40 8.01 -5.60 9.46
CA PRO A 40 8.31 -4.19 9.22
C PRO A 40 9.34 -4.01 8.11
N ASN A 41 9.31 -2.85 7.44
CA ASN A 41 10.28 -2.44 6.42
C ASN A 41 10.53 -3.51 5.32
N THR A 42 9.44 -3.95 4.69
CA THR A 42 9.45 -4.98 3.64
C THR A 42 8.72 -4.50 2.38
N THR A 43 8.65 -5.33 1.34
CA THR A 43 7.98 -5.03 0.07
C THR A 43 6.89 -6.04 -0.26
N ASN A 44 6.03 -5.73 -1.24
CA ASN A 44 5.01 -6.66 -1.74
C ASN A 44 5.64 -8.01 -2.13
N ASN A 45 6.61 -7.96 -3.04
CA ASN A 45 7.31 -9.15 -3.54
C ASN A 45 7.90 -10.00 -2.39
N ARG A 46 8.47 -9.37 -1.36
CA ARG A 46 9.02 -10.12 -0.21
C ARG A 46 7.92 -10.80 0.60
N MET A 47 6.76 -10.17 0.78
CA MET A 47 5.64 -10.77 1.50
C MET A 47 5.00 -11.92 0.73
N GLU A 48 4.85 -11.79 -0.60
CA GLU A 48 4.39 -12.89 -1.46
C GLU A 48 5.33 -14.11 -1.36
N LEU A 49 6.66 -13.90 -1.41
CA LEU A 49 7.64 -14.98 -1.24
C LEU A 49 7.63 -15.59 0.17
N THR A 50 7.47 -14.74 1.19
CA THR A 50 7.41 -15.19 2.59
C THR A 50 6.18 -16.05 2.82
N ALA A 51 5.02 -15.66 2.27
CA ALA A 51 3.79 -16.43 2.34
C ALA A 51 3.98 -17.86 1.79
N ALA A 52 4.60 -17.97 0.61
CA ALA A 52 4.87 -19.27 0.00
C ALA A 52 5.89 -20.10 0.79
N LEU A 53 6.99 -19.48 1.23
CA LEU A 53 8.02 -20.15 2.00
C LEU A 53 7.47 -20.73 3.31
N GLU A 54 6.73 -19.92 4.07
CA GLU A 54 6.16 -20.34 5.36
C GLU A 54 5.04 -21.38 5.18
N ALA A 55 4.28 -21.33 4.08
CA ALA A 55 3.33 -22.38 3.73
C ALA A 55 4.01 -23.73 3.48
N LEU A 56 5.11 -23.77 2.71
CA LEU A 56 5.85 -25.00 2.49
C LEU A 56 6.51 -25.52 3.78
N ARG A 57 7.11 -24.64 4.58
CA ARG A 57 7.71 -24.99 5.89
C ARG A 57 6.70 -25.57 6.87
N ALA A 58 5.43 -25.19 6.78
CA ALA A 58 4.38 -25.74 7.65
C ALA A 58 4.09 -27.23 7.38
N LEU A 59 4.52 -27.78 6.24
CA LEU A 59 4.36 -29.18 5.88
C LEU A 59 5.46 -30.05 6.50
N LYS A 60 5.03 -30.99 7.34
CA LYS A 60 5.93 -31.87 8.11
C LYS A 60 6.49 -33.06 7.32
N ARG A 61 5.99 -33.29 6.11
CA ARG A 61 6.35 -34.42 5.23
C ARG A 61 6.18 -34.05 3.76
N PRO A 62 6.79 -34.80 2.82
CA PRO A 62 6.54 -34.64 1.39
C PRO A 62 5.05 -34.77 1.04
N CYS A 63 4.57 -33.88 0.16
CA CYS A 63 3.16 -33.77 -0.24
C CYS A 63 3.06 -33.51 -1.75
N THR A 64 1.89 -33.81 -2.32
CA THR A 64 1.50 -33.33 -3.65
C THR A 64 0.68 -32.05 -3.44
N ILE A 65 1.14 -30.93 -3.99
CA ILE A 65 0.62 -29.60 -3.67
C ILE A 65 -0.01 -28.96 -4.89
N GLN A 66 -1.24 -28.48 -4.73
CA GLN A 66 -1.88 -27.52 -5.64
C GLN A 66 -1.70 -26.12 -5.04
N PHE A 67 -0.75 -25.35 -5.56
CA PHE A 67 -0.37 -24.06 -4.98
C PHE A 67 -0.98 -22.90 -5.77
N HIS A 68 -1.89 -22.15 -5.16
CA HIS A 68 -2.58 -20.99 -5.74
C HIS A 68 -2.02 -19.68 -5.20
N THR A 69 -1.71 -18.76 -6.12
CA THR A 69 -1.29 -17.38 -5.81
C THR A 69 -1.67 -16.44 -6.94
N ASP A 70 -1.94 -15.18 -6.65
CA ASP A 70 -2.09 -14.13 -7.66
C ASP A 70 -0.79 -13.38 -7.98
N SER A 71 0.29 -13.66 -7.23
CA SER A 71 1.62 -13.13 -7.47
C SER A 71 2.21 -13.67 -8.78
N GLN A 72 2.30 -12.77 -9.77
CA GLN A 72 3.07 -13.07 -10.98
C GLN A 72 4.57 -13.16 -10.69
N TYR A 73 5.07 -12.44 -9.68
CA TYR A 73 6.48 -12.44 -9.34
C TYR A 73 6.92 -13.81 -8.80
N LEU A 74 6.15 -14.37 -7.86
CA LEU A 74 6.35 -15.71 -7.33
C LEU A 74 6.22 -16.77 -8.42
N ARG A 75 5.10 -16.74 -9.17
CA ARG A 75 4.82 -17.74 -10.20
C ARG A 75 5.91 -17.77 -11.28
N LYS A 76 6.26 -16.61 -11.87
CA LYS A 76 7.32 -16.57 -12.90
C LYS A 76 8.68 -16.91 -12.31
N GLY A 77 8.96 -16.47 -11.09
CA GLY A 77 10.21 -16.79 -10.42
C GLY A 77 10.42 -18.29 -10.27
N ILE A 78 9.43 -19.02 -9.77
CA ILE A 78 9.55 -20.47 -9.57
C ILE A 78 9.47 -21.27 -10.88
N THR A 79 8.66 -20.85 -11.86
CA THR A 79 8.48 -21.64 -13.10
C THR A 79 9.47 -21.31 -14.22
N GLU A 80 10.03 -20.09 -14.25
CA GLU A 80 10.85 -19.62 -15.38
C GLU A 80 12.27 -19.22 -15.00
N TRP A 81 12.48 -18.63 -13.82
CA TRP A 81 13.74 -17.94 -13.50
C TRP A 81 14.65 -18.76 -12.57
N ILE A 82 14.08 -19.48 -11.60
CA ILE A 82 14.84 -20.06 -10.50
C ILE A 82 15.88 -21.09 -10.95
N GLY A 83 15.56 -21.91 -11.96
CA GLY A 83 16.52 -22.87 -12.52
C GLY A 83 17.76 -22.19 -13.10
N LYS A 84 17.58 -21.05 -13.79
CA LYS A 84 18.70 -20.25 -14.31
C LYS A 84 19.48 -19.57 -13.18
N TRP A 85 18.80 -19.08 -12.16
CA TRP A 85 19.46 -18.46 -11.01
C TRP A 85 20.29 -19.48 -10.23
N GLN A 86 19.75 -20.65 -9.95
CA GLN A 86 20.45 -21.74 -9.27
C GLN A 86 21.67 -22.22 -10.06
N ALA A 87 21.54 -22.44 -11.38
CA ALA A 87 22.66 -22.78 -12.26
C ALA A 87 23.76 -21.69 -12.32
N ASN A 88 23.39 -20.43 -12.08
CA ASN A 88 24.31 -19.30 -12.06
C ASN A 88 24.80 -18.93 -10.66
N GLY A 89 24.57 -19.78 -9.64
CA GLY A 89 25.00 -19.54 -8.27
C GLY A 89 24.31 -18.33 -7.62
N TRP A 90 23.04 -18.08 -7.99
CA TRP A 90 22.19 -17.00 -7.50
C TRP A 90 22.69 -15.58 -7.83
N LYS A 91 23.41 -15.47 -8.96
CA LYS A 91 23.91 -14.20 -9.48
C LYS A 91 23.27 -13.83 -10.81
N ARG A 92 23.10 -12.54 -11.06
CA ARG A 92 22.55 -11.93 -12.27
C ARG A 92 23.54 -10.94 -12.91
N GLY A 93 23.26 -10.58 -14.17
CA GLY A 93 24.09 -9.72 -15.02
C GLY A 93 25.13 -10.49 -15.86
N GLU A 94 25.61 -9.88 -16.94
CA GLU A 94 26.55 -10.52 -17.89
C GLU A 94 27.81 -11.07 -17.20
N LYS A 95 28.33 -10.33 -16.22
CA LYS A 95 29.51 -10.75 -15.42
C LYS A 95 29.16 -11.53 -14.15
N LYS A 96 27.89 -11.86 -13.93
CA LYS A 96 27.40 -12.54 -12.71
C LYS A 96 27.89 -11.87 -11.42
N SER A 97 27.92 -10.54 -11.41
CA SER A 97 28.49 -9.76 -10.30
C SER A 97 27.45 -9.27 -9.30
N GLN A 98 26.17 -9.31 -9.66
CA GLN A 98 25.07 -8.85 -8.82
C GLN A 98 24.30 -10.03 -8.26
N SER A 99 23.92 -9.99 -7.00
CA SER A 99 23.02 -10.98 -6.43
C SER A 99 21.62 -10.85 -7.06
N VAL A 100 20.93 -11.98 -7.20
CA VAL A 100 19.49 -11.97 -7.49
C VAL A 100 18.76 -11.23 -6.38
N GLU A 101 17.77 -10.43 -6.76
CA GLU A 101 16.96 -9.70 -5.80
C GLU A 101 16.10 -10.65 -4.98
N ASN A 102 16.00 -10.41 -3.66
CA ASN A 102 15.34 -11.31 -2.70
C ASN A 102 15.92 -12.73 -2.66
N VAL A 103 17.21 -12.91 -3.00
CA VAL A 103 17.91 -14.21 -2.94
C VAL A 103 17.78 -14.88 -1.57
N ASP A 104 17.72 -14.09 -0.50
CA ASP A 104 17.55 -14.53 0.88
C ASP A 104 16.22 -15.26 1.13
N LEU A 105 15.19 -15.00 0.32
CA LEU A 105 13.91 -15.71 0.35
C LEU A 105 13.82 -16.80 -0.73
N TRP A 106 14.37 -16.52 -1.92
CA TRP A 106 14.34 -17.47 -3.03
C TRP A 106 15.13 -18.75 -2.76
N GLN A 107 16.29 -18.66 -2.11
CA GLN A 107 17.11 -19.83 -1.78
C GLN A 107 16.36 -20.81 -0.86
N PRO A 108 15.87 -20.39 0.33
CA PRO A 108 15.06 -21.27 1.17
C PRO A 108 13.77 -21.75 0.50
N LEU A 109 13.11 -20.90 -0.29
CA LEU A 109 11.88 -21.28 -0.99
C LEU A 109 12.13 -22.41 -2.01
N TRP A 110 13.24 -22.33 -2.75
CA TRP A 110 13.64 -23.38 -3.67
C TRP A 110 13.96 -24.69 -2.95
N GLU A 111 14.71 -24.62 -1.85
CA GLU A 111 15.09 -25.79 -1.05
C GLU A 111 13.85 -26.50 -0.50
N GLU A 112 12.91 -25.73 0.07
CA GLU A 112 11.64 -26.27 0.57
C GLU A 112 10.77 -26.80 -0.57
N SER A 113 10.74 -26.16 -1.74
CA SER A 113 9.95 -26.64 -2.88
C SER A 113 10.42 -28.00 -3.40
N GLN A 114 11.72 -28.34 -3.26
CA GLN A 114 12.24 -29.65 -3.69
C GLN A 114 11.73 -30.82 -2.85
N ARG A 115 11.19 -30.56 -1.65
CA ARG A 115 10.67 -31.60 -0.76
C ARG A 115 9.28 -32.09 -1.19
N HIS A 116 8.62 -31.40 -2.13
CA HIS A 116 7.24 -31.61 -2.51
C HIS A 116 7.09 -31.73 -4.04
N THR A 117 6.00 -32.34 -4.47
CA THR A 117 5.57 -32.27 -5.89
C THR A 117 4.56 -31.14 -5.99
N ILE A 118 4.94 -30.01 -6.58
CA ILE A 118 4.13 -28.78 -6.58
C ILE A 118 3.65 -28.45 -7.99
N GLU A 119 2.34 -28.26 -8.14
CA GLU A 119 1.71 -27.64 -9.30
C GLU A 119 1.32 -26.19 -8.95
N TRP A 120 1.82 -25.24 -9.73
CA TRP A 120 1.63 -23.81 -9.47
C TRP A 120 0.51 -23.22 -10.33
N HIS A 121 -0.53 -22.75 -9.67
CA HIS A 121 -1.69 -22.11 -10.27
C HIS A 121 -1.66 -20.61 -10.02
N TRP A 122 -1.64 -19.85 -11.13
CA TRP A 122 -1.85 -18.42 -11.05
C TRP A 122 -3.34 -18.11 -11.13
N VAL A 123 -3.84 -17.45 -10.10
CA VAL A 123 -5.19 -16.90 -10.09
C VAL A 123 -5.13 -15.40 -10.35
N LYS A 124 -6.19 -14.85 -10.93
CA LYS A 124 -6.28 -13.40 -11.10
C LYS A 124 -6.74 -12.81 -9.76
N GLY A 125 -5.97 -11.87 -9.21
CA GLY A 125 -6.34 -11.15 -7.98
C GLY A 125 -7.70 -10.46 -8.12
N HIS A 126 -8.48 -10.45 -7.03
CA HIS A 126 -9.81 -9.84 -6.92
C HIS A 126 -10.83 -10.26 -7.99
N ALA A 127 -10.78 -11.53 -8.43
CA ALA A 127 -11.70 -12.09 -9.40
C ALA A 127 -12.86 -12.91 -8.79
N GLY A 128 -13.16 -12.75 -7.49
CA GLY A 128 -14.22 -13.49 -6.82
C GLY A 128 -13.83 -14.91 -6.36
N ASN A 129 -12.53 -15.19 -6.20
CA ASN A 129 -12.09 -16.46 -5.61
C ASN A 129 -12.05 -16.31 -4.08
N GLU A 130 -13.00 -16.95 -3.40
CA GLU A 130 -13.19 -16.86 -1.94
C GLU A 130 -11.90 -17.13 -1.14
N MET A 131 -11.10 -18.13 -1.55
CA MET A 131 -9.87 -18.47 -0.84
C MET A 131 -8.76 -17.45 -1.08
N ASN A 132 -8.68 -16.85 -2.27
CA ASN A 132 -7.75 -15.75 -2.55
C ASN A 132 -8.11 -14.49 -1.76
N GLU A 133 -9.40 -14.16 -1.70
CA GLU A 133 -9.88 -13.03 -0.90
C GLU A 133 -9.66 -13.26 0.61
N ARG A 134 -9.78 -14.51 1.07
CA ARG A 134 -9.49 -14.87 2.46
C ARG A 134 -8.00 -14.69 2.81
N VAL A 135 -7.07 -15.10 1.95
CA VAL A 135 -5.64 -14.87 2.23
C VAL A 135 -5.24 -13.40 2.14
N ASP A 136 -5.82 -12.62 1.23
CA ASP A 136 -5.63 -11.17 1.15
C ASP A 136 -6.08 -10.48 2.47
N GLN A 137 -7.25 -10.87 2.99
CA GLN A 137 -7.77 -10.36 4.26
C GLN A 137 -6.85 -10.72 5.44
N LEU A 138 -6.37 -11.97 5.50
CA LEU A 138 -5.46 -12.43 6.55
C LEU A 138 -4.11 -11.70 6.48
N ALA A 139 -3.55 -11.51 5.28
CA ALA A 139 -2.30 -10.77 5.08
C ALA A 139 -2.48 -9.30 5.46
N THR A 140 -3.58 -8.67 5.06
CA THR A 140 -3.93 -7.30 5.42
C THR A 140 -4.11 -7.13 6.94
N ALA A 141 -4.79 -8.06 7.60
CA ALA A 141 -4.95 -8.04 9.05
C ALA A 141 -3.59 -8.18 9.78
N ALA A 142 -2.73 -9.09 9.33
CA ALA A 142 -1.39 -9.28 9.91
C ALA A 142 -0.50 -8.03 9.74
N ARG A 143 -0.60 -7.34 8.60
CA ARG A 143 0.06 -6.05 8.36
C ARG A 143 -0.44 -4.97 9.33
N ILE A 144 -1.76 -4.83 9.46
CA ILE A 144 -2.37 -3.81 10.33
C ILE A 144 -1.97 -4.06 11.79
N ALA A 145 -1.94 -5.31 12.23
CA ALA A 145 -1.59 -5.68 13.61
C ALA A 145 -0.18 -5.23 14.03
N ILE A 146 0.75 -5.07 13.09
CA ILE A 146 2.12 -4.60 13.36
C ILE A 146 2.34 -3.13 13.01
N THR A 147 1.35 -2.47 12.40
CA THR A 147 1.45 -1.07 12.01
C THR A 147 1.30 -0.19 13.26
N PRO A 148 2.31 0.62 13.63
CA PRO A 148 2.23 1.46 14.81
C PRO A 148 1.05 2.43 14.72
N THR A 149 0.38 2.66 15.86
CA THR A 149 -0.56 3.77 15.98
C THR A 149 0.20 5.08 15.77
N GLN A 150 -0.38 5.97 14.97
CA GLN A 150 0.24 7.25 14.71
C GLN A 150 0.22 8.10 15.99
N THR A 151 1.38 8.55 16.44
CA THR A 151 1.48 9.58 17.48
C THR A 151 1.10 10.93 16.89
N ILE A 152 0.19 11.62 17.58
CA ILE A 152 -0.27 12.96 17.22
C ILE A 152 0.38 13.95 18.20
N PRO A 153 1.11 14.96 17.74
CA PRO A 153 1.61 16.01 18.61
C PRO A 153 0.48 16.93 19.08
N ASP A 154 0.42 17.17 20.39
CA ASP A 154 -0.61 18.01 21.02
C ASP A 154 -0.32 19.52 20.87
N ASP A 155 0.92 19.88 20.53
CA ASP A 155 1.41 21.27 20.45
C ASP A 155 1.50 21.81 19.01
N GLN A 156 0.99 21.06 18.03
CA GLN A 156 1.10 21.41 16.62
C GLN A 156 -0.26 21.44 15.92
N LEU A 157 -0.29 22.12 14.78
CA LEU A 157 -1.48 22.21 13.96
C LEU A 157 -1.69 20.88 13.22
N LEU A 158 -2.90 20.33 13.33
CA LEU A 158 -3.27 19.07 12.70
C LEU A 158 -4.28 19.33 11.58
N ILE A 159 -4.05 18.78 10.40
CA ILE A 159 -4.90 18.96 9.22
C ILE A 159 -5.36 17.58 8.76
N PHE A 160 -6.66 17.33 8.79
CA PHE A 160 -7.26 16.08 8.34
C PHE A 160 -8.00 16.31 7.03
N ALA A 161 -7.41 15.88 5.92
CA ALA A 161 -7.92 16.09 4.57
C ALA A 161 -8.57 14.83 4.00
N ARG A 162 -9.78 14.96 3.47
CA ARG A 162 -10.54 13.87 2.84
C ARG A 162 -11.27 14.34 1.59
N ALA A 163 -11.51 13.40 0.67
CA ALA A 163 -12.35 13.62 -0.48
C ALA A 163 -13.39 12.51 -0.67
N SER A 164 -14.41 12.82 -1.46
CA SER A 164 -15.41 11.89 -1.97
C SER A 164 -15.65 12.19 -3.45
N TYR A 165 -15.80 11.17 -4.27
CA TYR A 165 -16.03 11.32 -5.71
C TYR A 165 -17.16 10.40 -6.20
N LEU A 166 -18.19 11.02 -6.78
CA LEU A 166 -19.37 10.35 -7.33
C LEU A 166 -19.18 10.16 -8.83
N GLY A 167 -18.44 9.11 -9.22
CA GLY A 167 -17.98 8.92 -10.59
C GLY A 167 -19.05 8.90 -11.70
N LYS A 168 -20.29 8.54 -11.40
CA LYS A 168 -21.40 8.59 -12.37
C LYS A 168 -21.92 10.00 -12.64
N GLN A 169 -21.73 10.92 -11.69
CA GLN A 169 -22.24 12.28 -11.76
C GLN A 169 -21.14 13.27 -12.13
N ASP A 170 -19.88 12.80 -12.23
CA ASP A 170 -18.70 13.63 -12.46
C ASP A 170 -18.62 14.81 -11.47
N VAL A 171 -18.88 14.47 -10.20
CA VAL A 171 -18.97 15.40 -9.08
C VAL A 171 -18.12 14.86 -7.95
N GLY A 172 -17.40 15.74 -7.27
CA GLY A 172 -16.67 15.39 -6.06
C GLY A 172 -16.78 16.44 -4.99
N GLY A 173 -16.60 16.02 -3.75
CA GLY A 173 -16.52 16.85 -2.57
C GLY A 173 -15.15 16.69 -1.91
N TRP A 174 -14.66 17.77 -1.32
CA TRP A 174 -13.45 17.80 -0.51
C TRP A 174 -13.79 18.39 0.86
N ALA A 175 -13.06 17.98 1.89
CA ALA A 175 -13.14 18.60 3.18
C ALA A 175 -11.82 18.54 3.93
N VAL A 176 -11.64 19.52 4.80
CA VAL A 176 -10.54 19.60 5.75
C VAL A 176 -11.11 19.92 7.13
N VAL A 177 -10.61 19.21 8.13
CA VAL A 177 -10.81 19.56 9.54
C VAL A 177 -9.43 19.90 10.10
N THR A 178 -9.26 21.13 10.56
CA THR A 178 -8.01 21.65 11.12
C THR A 178 -8.17 21.78 12.63
N VAL A 179 -7.23 21.23 13.38
CA VAL A 179 -7.18 21.35 14.84
C VAL A 179 -5.96 22.20 15.18
N LEU A 180 -6.20 23.34 15.80
CA LEU A 180 -5.16 24.25 16.27
C LEU A 180 -4.54 23.73 17.57
N PRO A 181 -3.31 24.15 17.93
CA PRO A 181 -2.70 23.79 19.22
C PRO A 181 -3.53 24.21 20.44
N THR A 182 -4.44 25.18 20.28
CA THR A 182 -5.39 25.60 21.31
C THR A 182 -6.54 24.61 21.53
N GLY A 183 -6.68 23.60 20.67
CA GLY A 183 -7.83 22.69 20.61
C GLY A 183 -9.01 23.21 19.79
N GLU A 184 -8.92 24.44 19.26
CA GLU A 184 -9.94 24.97 18.35
C GLU A 184 -9.99 24.19 17.03
N VAL A 185 -11.20 23.92 16.55
CA VAL A 185 -11.46 23.15 15.34
C VAL A 185 -12.03 24.05 14.25
N VAL A 186 -11.38 24.07 13.10
CA VAL A 186 -11.82 24.79 11.89
C VAL A 186 -12.17 23.76 10.82
N GLU A 187 -13.41 23.78 10.34
CA GLU A 187 -13.89 22.90 9.29
C GLU A 187 -14.08 23.69 7.99
N ALA A 188 -13.62 23.14 6.86
CA ALA A 188 -13.92 23.67 5.55
C ALA A 188 -14.23 22.52 4.58
N SER A 189 -15.16 22.75 3.67
CA SER A 189 -15.52 21.78 2.65
C SER A 189 -16.01 22.48 1.39
N GLY A 190 -15.90 21.79 0.26
CA GLY A 190 -16.39 22.32 -1.01
C GLY A 190 -16.66 21.22 -2.02
N ARG A 191 -17.24 21.62 -3.14
CA ARG A 191 -17.67 20.74 -4.23
C ARG A 191 -17.05 21.19 -5.55
N ALA A 192 -16.77 20.24 -6.42
CA ALA A 192 -16.44 20.48 -7.82
C ALA A 192 -17.23 19.54 -8.74
N ARG A 193 -17.48 20.01 -9.96
CA ARG A 193 -17.98 19.21 -11.09
C ARG A 193 -16.83 19.01 -12.09
N GLN A 194 -16.95 18.05 -13.00
CA GLN A 194 -15.93 17.74 -14.00
C GLN A 194 -14.57 17.49 -13.34
N THR A 195 -14.58 16.58 -12.37
CA THR A 195 -13.46 16.39 -11.45
C THR A 195 -13.09 14.92 -11.35
N THR A 196 -12.05 14.63 -10.59
CA THR A 196 -11.64 13.26 -10.30
C THR A 196 -11.39 13.13 -8.81
N ASN A 197 -11.37 11.89 -8.31
CA ASN A 197 -11.01 11.62 -6.92
C ASN A 197 -9.65 12.24 -6.56
N ASN A 198 -8.64 12.08 -7.43
CA ASN A 198 -7.31 12.63 -7.21
C ASN A 198 -7.30 14.17 -7.14
N ARG A 199 -8.11 14.86 -7.96
CA ARG A 199 -8.21 16.32 -7.86
C ARG A 199 -8.86 16.75 -6.56
N MET A 200 -9.89 16.05 -6.09
CA MET A 200 -10.55 16.39 -4.82
C MET A 200 -9.65 16.13 -3.61
N GLU A 201 -8.90 15.03 -3.61
CA GLU A 201 -7.89 14.76 -2.58
C GLU A 201 -6.82 15.87 -2.54
N LEU A 202 -6.32 16.31 -3.70
CA LEU A 202 -5.36 17.42 -3.78
C LEU A 202 -5.96 18.76 -3.34
N THR A 203 -7.20 19.05 -3.73
CA THR A 203 -7.89 20.27 -3.32
C THR A 203 -8.09 20.30 -1.80
N ALA A 204 -8.53 19.20 -1.18
CA ALA A 204 -8.71 19.10 0.27
C ALA A 204 -7.44 19.51 1.01
N VAL A 205 -6.30 19.00 0.54
CA VAL A 205 -5.00 19.29 1.17
C VAL A 205 -4.53 20.71 0.88
N LEU A 206 -4.69 21.20 -0.35
CA LEU A 206 -4.32 22.58 -0.69
C LEU A 206 -5.10 23.58 0.18
N GLU A 207 -6.40 23.38 0.36
CA GLU A 207 -7.23 24.23 1.22
C GLU A 207 -6.83 24.11 2.68
N GLY A 208 -6.43 22.93 3.15
CA GLY A 208 -5.84 22.75 4.47
C GLY A 208 -4.53 23.52 4.67
N ILE A 209 -3.59 23.43 3.71
CA ILE A 209 -2.29 24.10 3.81
C ILE A 209 -2.45 25.62 3.86
N LYS A 210 -3.42 26.19 3.14
CA LYS A 210 -3.70 27.63 3.18
C LYS A 210 -4.11 28.14 4.57
N LEU A 211 -4.58 27.26 5.46
CA LEU A 211 -4.92 27.59 6.84
C LEU A 211 -3.70 27.55 7.78
N VAL A 212 -2.56 27.05 7.32
CA VAL A 212 -1.32 26.99 8.12
C VAL A 212 -0.67 28.37 8.14
N PRO A 213 -0.50 29.01 9.31
CA PRO A 213 0.23 30.27 9.38
C PRO A 213 1.68 30.12 8.89
N GLU A 214 2.22 31.17 8.30
CA GLU A 214 3.62 31.16 7.83
C GLU A 214 4.57 30.90 9.00
N GLY A 215 5.59 30.06 8.78
CA GLY A 215 6.61 29.73 9.77
C GLY A 215 6.20 28.71 10.82
N THR A 216 4.96 28.22 10.85
CA THR A 216 4.55 27.17 11.80
C THR A 216 4.76 25.76 11.26
N ALA A 217 4.71 24.77 12.17
CA ALA A 217 4.71 23.36 11.83
C ALA A 217 3.28 22.81 11.81
N ALA A 218 2.99 21.95 10.83
CA ALA A 218 1.69 21.28 10.73
C ALA A 218 1.85 19.82 10.29
N HIS A 219 0.96 18.97 10.81
CA HIS A 219 0.79 17.58 10.39
C HIS A 219 -0.40 17.46 9.45
N ILE A 220 -0.19 16.94 8.24
CA ILE A 220 -1.26 16.69 7.28
C ILE A 220 -1.53 15.19 7.22
N PHE A 221 -2.73 14.82 7.65
CA PHE A 221 -3.27 13.47 7.60
C PHE A 221 -4.11 13.31 6.33
N THR A 222 -3.73 12.34 5.51
CA THR A 222 -4.48 11.92 4.32
C THR A 222 -4.52 10.40 4.24
N VAL A 223 -5.58 9.85 3.67
CA VAL A 223 -5.68 8.40 3.37
C VAL A 223 -5.39 8.11 1.89
N SER A 224 -5.02 9.14 1.12
CA SER A 224 -4.72 9.01 -0.30
C SER A 224 -3.23 8.73 -0.51
N ASP A 225 -2.91 7.51 -0.94
CA ASP A 225 -1.52 7.17 -1.31
C ASP A 225 -1.00 8.07 -2.43
N TYR A 226 -1.87 8.47 -3.37
CA TYR A 226 -1.51 9.37 -4.46
C TYR A 226 -1.01 10.73 -3.92
N VAL A 227 -1.70 11.29 -2.93
CA VAL A 227 -1.28 12.54 -2.27
C VAL A 227 -0.03 12.29 -1.44
N PHE A 228 -0.04 11.27 -0.57
CA PHE A 228 1.06 11.03 0.34
C PHE A 228 2.38 10.75 -0.40
N GLN A 229 2.37 9.81 -1.36
CA GLN A 229 3.53 9.49 -2.19
C GLN A 229 3.91 10.65 -3.10
N GLY A 230 2.92 11.36 -3.64
CA GLY A 230 3.14 12.56 -4.45
C GLY A 230 3.93 13.62 -3.70
N ALA A 231 3.49 13.99 -2.51
CA ALA A 231 4.14 15.01 -1.70
C ALA A 231 5.51 14.58 -1.15
N THR A 232 5.64 13.32 -0.72
CA THR A 232 6.84 12.84 -0.01
C THR A 232 7.92 12.27 -0.92
N GLN A 233 7.55 11.61 -2.03
CA GLN A 233 8.49 10.87 -2.87
C GLN A 233 8.66 11.49 -4.26
N TRP A 234 7.58 11.94 -4.89
CA TRP A 234 7.61 12.29 -6.32
C TRP A 234 7.86 13.77 -6.59
N LEU A 235 7.27 14.65 -5.79
CA LEU A 235 7.31 16.11 -5.94
C LEU A 235 8.74 16.67 -6.05
N PRO A 236 9.73 16.25 -5.24
CA PRO A 236 11.11 16.72 -5.43
C PRO A 236 11.69 16.40 -6.81
N GLY A 237 11.32 15.24 -7.38
CA GLY A 237 11.72 14.83 -8.72
C GLY A 237 10.98 15.58 -9.82
N TRP A 238 9.68 15.80 -9.67
CA TRP A 238 8.89 16.59 -10.62
C TRP A 238 9.39 18.03 -10.70
N ARG A 239 9.68 18.66 -9.55
CA ARG A 239 10.25 20.00 -9.50
C ARG A 239 11.55 20.13 -10.29
N LYS A 240 12.44 19.14 -10.17
CA LYS A 240 13.71 19.09 -10.93
C LYS A 240 13.51 18.91 -12.43
N ARG A 241 12.41 18.26 -12.84
CA ARG A 241 12.05 18.01 -14.24
C ARG A 241 11.01 19.01 -14.78
N ASN A 242 10.91 20.20 -14.17
CA ASN A 242 9.94 21.22 -14.56
C ASN A 242 8.51 20.67 -14.73
N TRP A 243 8.07 19.87 -13.77
CA TRP A 243 6.73 19.25 -13.72
C TRP A 243 6.42 18.29 -14.87
N GLN A 244 7.45 17.62 -15.39
CA GLN A 244 7.34 16.54 -16.37
C GLN A 244 7.69 15.17 -15.77
N LYS A 245 7.07 14.13 -16.32
CA LYS A 245 7.41 12.72 -16.11
C LYS A 245 8.74 12.38 -16.80
N LYS A 246 9.23 11.15 -16.60
CA LYS A 246 10.48 10.69 -17.23
C LYS A 246 10.35 10.63 -18.76
N GLU A 247 9.19 10.27 -19.29
CA GLU A 247 8.94 10.21 -20.73
C GLU A 247 8.60 11.60 -21.36
N GLY A 248 8.68 12.70 -20.60
CA GLY A 248 8.45 14.06 -21.09
C GLY A 248 7.00 14.55 -21.03
N GLU A 249 6.05 13.67 -20.72
CA GLU A 249 4.65 14.07 -20.49
C GLU A 249 4.50 14.98 -19.26
N PRO A 250 3.52 15.90 -19.24
CA PRO A 250 3.18 16.65 -18.04
C PRO A 250 2.75 15.73 -16.89
N VAL A 251 3.10 16.14 -15.67
CA VAL A 251 2.57 15.51 -14.46
C VAL A 251 1.06 15.72 -14.39
N ALA A 252 0.31 14.65 -14.14
CA ALA A 252 -1.13 14.75 -13.93
C ALA A 252 -1.43 15.66 -12.73
N ASN A 253 -2.39 16.57 -12.87
CA ASN A 253 -2.74 17.58 -11.86
C ASN A 253 -1.57 18.51 -11.48
N ALA A 254 -0.67 18.79 -12.43
CA ALA A 254 0.48 19.67 -12.20
C ALA A 254 0.09 21.03 -11.62
N ASP A 255 -1.07 21.57 -11.99
CA ASP A 255 -1.56 22.85 -11.49
C ASP A 255 -1.81 22.83 -9.97
N LEU A 256 -2.45 21.79 -9.44
CA LEU A 256 -2.69 21.61 -8.00
C LEU A 256 -1.38 21.28 -7.27
N TRP A 257 -0.54 20.42 -7.86
CA TRP A 257 0.75 20.09 -7.26
C TRP A 257 1.69 21.29 -7.16
N GLN A 258 1.69 22.18 -8.17
CA GLN A 258 2.43 23.44 -8.13
C GLN A 258 1.90 24.39 -7.07
N ALA A 259 0.57 24.45 -6.88
CA ALA A 259 -0.03 25.23 -5.81
C ALA A 259 0.38 24.69 -4.43
N ILE A 260 0.35 23.35 -4.25
CA ILE A 260 0.78 22.69 -3.02
C ILE A 260 2.28 22.92 -2.76
N ASP A 261 3.18 22.73 -3.74
CA ASP A 261 4.62 22.99 -3.56
C ASP A 261 4.90 24.45 -3.18
N ARG A 262 4.14 25.40 -3.73
CA ARG A 262 4.28 26.81 -3.33
C ARG A 262 3.82 27.05 -1.90
N ALA A 263 2.63 26.57 -1.54
CA ALA A 263 2.06 26.77 -0.20
C ALA A 263 2.92 26.08 0.88
N MET A 264 3.45 24.89 0.61
CA MET A 264 4.33 24.17 1.53
C MET A 264 5.67 24.88 1.80
N ARG A 265 6.14 25.79 0.94
CA ARG A 265 7.43 26.48 1.17
C ARG A 265 7.37 27.47 2.33
N GLN A 266 6.18 27.88 2.74
CA GLN A 266 5.96 28.88 3.78
C GLN A 266 5.89 28.27 5.18
N SER A 267 5.77 26.94 5.30
CA SER A 267 5.51 26.25 6.57
C SER A 267 6.22 24.90 6.64
N ARG A 268 6.47 24.39 7.84
CA ARG A 268 7.08 23.07 8.03
C ARG A 268 5.99 22.00 8.04
N ILE A 269 5.80 21.34 6.90
CA ILE A 269 4.77 20.30 6.76
C ILE A 269 5.35 18.90 7.03
N GLN A 270 4.71 18.17 7.92
CA GLN A 270 4.91 16.73 8.12
C GLN A 270 3.70 15.97 7.57
N TRP A 271 3.96 15.01 6.68
CA TRP A 271 2.92 14.21 6.04
C TRP A 271 2.71 12.92 6.80
N VAL A 272 1.44 12.57 7.01
CA VAL A 272 1.01 11.35 7.65
C VAL A 272 0.09 10.58 6.70
N ASN A 273 0.48 9.35 6.35
CA ASN A 273 -0.41 8.43 5.66
C ASN A 273 -1.33 7.75 6.68
N ALA A 274 -2.55 8.22 6.78
CA ALA A 274 -3.57 7.66 7.66
C ALA A 274 -4.29 6.43 7.06
N LYS A 275 -3.92 6.00 5.86
CA LYS A 275 -4.55 4.84 5.21
C LYS A 275 -4.27 3.57 6.01
N ASN A 276 -5.34 2.89 6.44
CA ASN A 276 -5.25 1.66 7.23
C ASN A 276 -4.44 1.79 8.53
N GLN A 277 -4.27 3.01 9.05
CA GLN A 277 -3.61 3.27 10.33
C GLN A 277 -4.64 3.71 11.37
N ALA A 278 -4.45 3.27 12.61
CA ALA A 278 -5.17 3.84 13.73
C ALA A 278 -4.69 5.27 13.96
N VAL A 279 -5.55 6.24 13.67
CA VAL A 279 -5.34 7.66 14.01
C VAL A 279 -6.25 7.96 15.20
N PRO A 280 -5.70 8.23 16.40
CA PRO A 280 -6.49 8.44 17.61
C PRO A 280 -7.18 9.83 17.63
N HIS A 281 -7.89 10.19 16.56
CA HIS A 281 -8.56 11.48 16.44
C HIS A 281 -9.79 11.40 15.51
N LYS A 282 -10.94 11.91 15.98
CA LYS A 282 -12.23 11.85 15.25
C LYS A 282 -12.30 12.77 14.03
N ALA A 283 -11.38 13.73 13.89
CA ALA A 283 -11.38 14.67 12.77
C ALA A 283 -11.23 14.01 11.40
N LEU A 284 -10.55 12.85 11.30
CA LEU A 284 -10.41 12.15 10.03
C LEU A 284 -11.77 11.60 9.55
N GLU A 285 -12.56 11.01 10.45
CA GLU A 285 -13.91 10.54 10.17
C GLU A 285 -14.85 11.72 9.87
N ARG A 286 -14.71 12.81 10.63
CA ARG A 286 -15.47 14.04 10.42
C ARG A 286 -15.20 14.66 9.04
N ALA A 287 -13.94 14.77 8.63
CA ALA A 287 -13.56 15.24 7.30
C ALA A 287 -14.15 14.34 6.20
N ALA A 288 -14.14 13.01 6.39
CA ALA A 288 -14.73 12.08 5.42
C ALA A 288 -16.24 12.29 5.27
N HIS A 289 -16.94 12.47 6.39
CA HIS A 289 -18.37 12.79 6.39
C HIS A 289 -18.67 14.10 5.66
N LEU A 290 -17.94 15.17 5.98
CA LEU A 290 -18.10 16.48 5.32
C LEU A 290 -17.86 16.41 3.81
N ALA A 291 -16.79 15.73 3.38
CA ALA A 291 -16.49 15.57 1.96
C ALA A 291 -17.59 14.80 1.22
N ASN A 292 -18.17 13.78 1.85
CA ASN A 292 -19.28 13.03 1.28
C ASN A 292 -20.54 13.89 1.15
N THR A 293 -20.90 14.62 2.21
CA THR A 293 -22.04 15.55 2.22
C THR A 293 -21.87 16.63 1.15
N ALA A 294 -20.66 17.19 1.01
CA ALA A 294 -20.36 18.18 -0.02
C ALA A 294 -20.49 17.63 -1.45
N ALA A 295 -20.16 16.36 -1.68
CA ALA A 295 -20.32 15.73 -2.98
C ALA A 295 -21.81 15.52 -3.36
N GLN A 296 -22.67 15.26 -2.37
CA GLN A 296 -24.09 14.94 -2.58
C GLN A 296 -24.99 16.19 -2.63
N THR A 297 -24.58 17.30 -2.01
CA THR A 297 -25.42 18.50 -1.87
C THR A 297 -25.38 19.35 -3.15
N PRO A 298 -26.55 19.72 -3.75
CA PRO A 298 -26.70 20.39 -5.05
C PRO A 298 -25.92 21.69 -5.28
#